data_AF-A0A3R9T398-F1
#
_entry.id   AF-A0A3R9T398-F1
#
_cell.length_a   1.000
_cell.length_b   1.000
_cell.length_c   1.000
_cell.angle_alpha   90.00
_cell.angle_beta   90.00
_cell.angle_gamma   90.00
#
_symmetry.space_group_name_H-M   'P 1'
#
loop_
_entity.id
_entity.type
_entity.pdbx_description
1 polymer ?
#
loop_
_entity_poly.entity_id
_entity_poly.type
_entity_poly.pdbx_seq_one_letter_code
_entity_poly.pdbx_strand_id
1 'polypeptide(L)'
;EFTSNVPKTLAHKAIIHSQTRMKISRAQYMERSKLSYEAQNEAAEKCGVKILETAHFFCDNNYCYPDKDGMPLYFDDDHLSIYGADQLIPLFKKISEE
;
A
#
# COMPACT_ATOMS: atom_id res chain seq x y z
N GLU A 1 2.30 -1.84 -5.33
CA GLU A 1 3.18 -0.98 -6.13
C GLU A 1 4.63 -1.12 -5.69
N PHE A 2 5.41 -1.89 -6.45
CA PHE A 2 6.86 -2.04 -6.32
C PHE A 2 7.44 -2.32 -7.71
N THR A 3 8.76 -2.29 -7.84
CA THR A 3 9.44 -2.60 -9.12
C THR A 3 9.90 -4.06 -9.20
N SER A 4 9.54 -4.87 -8.22
CA SER A 4 9.91 -6.29 -8.14
C SER A 4 8.90 -7.06 -7.30
N ASN A 5 8.72 -8.34 -7.62
CA ASN A 5 7.86 -9.24 -6.88
C ASN A 5 8.23 -9.27 -5.39
N VAL A 6 7.30 -8.85 -4.53
CA VAL A 6 7.57 -8.60 -3.12
C VAL A 6 7.97 -9.87 -2.36
N PRO A 7 7.19 -10.98 -2.37
CA PRO A 7 7.57 -12.16 -1.60
C PRO A 7 8.92 -12.73 -2.02
N LYS A 8 9.21 -12.77 -3.33
CA LYS A 8 10.49 -13.27 -3.84
C LYS A 8 11.66 -12.40 -3.39
N THR A 9 11.53 -11.08 -3.47
CA THR A 9 12.57 -10.15 -3.05
C THR A 9 12.83 -10.22 -1.54
N LEU A 10 11.77 -10.30 -0.73
CA LEU A 10 11.88 -10.43 0.73
C LEU A 10 12.52 -11.77 1.12
N ALA A 11 12.11 -12.88 0.52
CA ALA A 11 12.70 -14.20 0.77
C ALA A 11 14.19 -14.22 0.43
N HIS A 12 14.58 -13.68 -0.72
CA HIS A 12 15.99 -13.59 -1.10
C HIS A 12 16.81 -12.75 -0.10
N LYS A 13 16.28 -11.60 0.34
CA LYS A 13 16.90 -10.76 1.37
C LYS A 13 17.09 -11.49 2.70
N ALA A 14 16.09 -12.26 3.12
CA ALA A 14 16.16 -13.06 4.34
C ALA A 14 17.24 -14.15 4.24
N ILE A 15 17.32 -14.87 3.11
CA ILE A 15 18.34 -15.91 2.88
C ILE A 15 19.76 -15.34 2.97
N ILE A 16 20.00 -14.15 2.41
CA ILE A 16 21.31 -13.50 2.45
C ILE A 16 21.53 -12.64 3.71
N HIS A 17 20.62 -12.69 4.69
CA HIS A 17 20.68 -11.91 5.92
C HIS A 17 20.83 -10.39 5.69
N SER A 18 20.26 -9.87 4.60
CA SER A 18 20.33 -8.45 4.27
C SER A 18 19.50 -7.61 5.24
N GLN A 19 20.14 -6.60 5.84
CA GLN A 19 19.47 -5.61 6.70
C GLN A 19 18.84 -4.46 5.91
N THR A 20 18.97 -4.46 4.58
CA THR A 20 18.44 -3.40 3.73
C THR A 20 16.93 -3.54 3.60
N ARG A 21 16.18 -2.66 4.27
CA ARG A 21 14.72 -2.58 4.17
C ARG A 21 14.27 -2.23 2.75
N MET A 22 13.39 -3.06 2.18
CA MET A 22 12.73 -2.74 0.92
C MET A 22 11.69 -1.66 1.16
N LYS A 23 11.67 -0.63 0.31
CA LYS A 23 10.73 0.50 0.38
C LYS A 23 10.77 1.29 -0.93
N ILE A 24 9.71 2.03 -1.20
CA ILE A 24 9.68 3.10 -2.21
C ILE A 24 9.40 4.43 -1.53
N SER A 25 9.77 5.56 -2.13
CA SER A 25 9.40 6.86 -1.54
C SER A 25 7.91 7.13 -1.72
N ARG A 26 7.31 7.85 -0.77
CA ARG A 26 5.91 8.29 -0.88
C ARG A 26 5.69 9.19 -2.10
N ALA A 27 6.72 9.95 -2.49
CA ALA A 27 6.70 10.73 -3.73
C ALA A 27 6.59 9.84 -4.98
N GLN A 28 7.36 8.74 -5.06
CA GLN A 28 7.27 7.80 -6.19
C GLN A 28 5.88 7.14 -6.27
N TYR A 29 5.33 6.71 -5.13
CA TYR A 29 3.96 6.18 -5.05
C TYR A 29 2.92 7.20 -5.52
N MET A 30 3.03 8.44 -5.04
CA MET A 30 2.09 9.51 -5.38
C MET A 30 2.15 9.86 -6.87
N GLU A 31 3.35 9.93 -7.45
CA GLU A 31 3.52 10.21 -8.88
C GLU A 31 2.85 9.13 -9.74
N ARG A 32 3.03 7.85 -9.40
CA ARG A 32 2.38 6.73 -10.11
C ARG A 32 0.87 6.72 -9.92
N SER A 33 0.40 7.10 -8.73
CA SER A 33 -1.03 7.07 -8.36
C SER A 33 -1.78 8.34 -8.75
N LYS A 34 -1.09 9.36 -9.27
CA LYS A 34 -1.62 10.72 -9.48
C LYS A 34 -2.97 10.74 -10.19
N LEU A 35 -3.09 10.04 -11.32
CA LEU A 35 -4.32 10.00 -12.10
C LEU A 35 -5.50 9.40 -11.31
N SER A 36 -5.25 8.34 -10.54
CA SER A 36 -6.28 7.71 -9.70
C SER A 36 -6.72 8.63 -8.56
N TYR A 37 -5.80 9.40 -7.96
CA TYR A 37 -6.11 10.39 -6.94
C TYR A 37 -6.92 11.56 -7.51
N GLU A 38 -6.52 12.09 -8.68
CA GLU A 38 -7.24 13.16 -9.36
C GLU A 38 -8.69 12.76 -9.70
N ALA A 39 -8.89 11.55 -10.23
CA ALA A 39 -10.23 11.03 -10.53
C ALA A 39 -11.09 10.84 -9.25
N GLN A 40 -10.49 10.37 -8.15
CA GLN A 40 -11.19 10.23 -6.87
C GLN A 40 -11.59 11.59 -6.30
N ASN A 41 -10.69 12.59 -6.36
CA ASN A 41 -10.96 13.95 -5.91
C ASN A 41 -12.08 14.60 -6.72
N GLU A 42 -12.05 14.45 -8.05
CA GLU A 42 -13.12 14.94 -8.92
C GLU A 42 -14.47 14.30 -8.57
N ALA A 43 -14.49 12.99 -8.31
CA ALA A 43 -15.70 12.29 -7.89
C ALA A 43 -16.20 12.79 -6.52
N ALA A 44 -15.30 13.05 -5.56
CA ALA A 44 -15.68 13.61 -4.26
C ALA A 44 -16.32 14.99 -4.40
N GLU A 45 -15.76 15.85 -5.26
CA GLU A 45 -16.29 17.19 -5.53
C GLU A 45 -17.64 17.16 -6.25
N LYS A 46 -17.79 16.32 -7.27
CA LYS A 46 -18.98 16.31 -8.14
C LYS A 46 -20.12 15.45 -7.60
N CYS A 47 -19.80 14.36 -6.92
CA CYS A 47 -20.75 13.33 -6.51
C CYS A 47 -20.92 13.24 -4.99
N GLY A 48 -20.13 13.97 -4.20
CA GLY A 48 -20.20 13.93 -2.74
C GLY A 48 -19.77 12.59 -2.14
N VAL A 49 -18.97 11.80 -2.86
CA VAL A 49 -18.48 10.51 -2.36
C VAL A 49 -17.40 10.71 -1.30
N LYS A 50 -17.34 9.77 -0.35
CA LYS A 50 -16.31 9.73 0.69
C LYS A 50 -15.09 8.97 0.17
N ILE A 51 -13.93 9.64 0.11
CA ILE A 51 -12.65 9.00 -0.22
C ILE A 51 -12.14 8.24 1.01
N LEU A 52 -11.69 7.01 0.79
CA LEU A 52 -11.09 6.16 1.82
C LEU A 52 -9.57 6.14 1.66
N GLU A 53 -8.87 6.79 2.59
CA GLU A 53 -7.41 6.87 2.55
C GLU A 53 -6.74 5.56 3.00
N THR A 54 -6.45 4.70 2.03
CA THR A 54 -5.83 3.39 2.26
C THR A 54 -4.30 3.45 2.39
N ALA A 55 -3.66 4.47 1.80
CA ALA A 55 -2.20 4.57 1.74
C ALA A 55 -1.53 4.57 3.12
N HIS A 56 -2.21 5.12 4.15
CA HIS A 56 -1.69 5.19 5.53
C HIS A 56 -1.49 3.82 6.19
N PHE A 57 -2.07 2.76 5.64
CA PHE A 57 -1.87 1.39 6.12
C PHE A 57 -0.57 0.77 5.59
N PHE A 58 -0.02 1.32 4.51
CA PHE A 58 1.15 0.78 3.81
C PHE A 58 2.32 1.77 3.74
N CYS A 59 2.07 3.06 4.02
CA CYS A 59 3.04 4.14 3.91
C CYS A 59 3.06 5.01 5.16
N ASP A 60 4.26 5.43 5.58
CA ASP A 60 4.44 6.57 6.48
C ASP A 60 4.54 7.88 5.68
N ASN A 61 4.97 8.98 6.30
CA ASN A 61 5.08 10.29 5.63
C ASN A 61 6.11 10.31 4.49
N ASN A 62 7.09 9.41 4.50
CA ASN A 62 8.25 9.44 3.61
C ASN A 62 8.33 8.23 2.68
N TYR A 63 7.85 7.06 3.11
CA TYR A 63 8.06 5.78 2.44
C TYR A 63 6.82 4.88 2.48
N CYS A 64 6.71 4.02 1.48
CA CYS A 64 5.80 2.89 1.45
C CYS A 64 6.56 1.58 1.61
N TYR A 65 5.99 0.65 2.37
CA TYR A 65 6.60 -0.60 2.77
C TYR A 65 5.87 -1.79 2.17
N PRO A 66 6.59 -2.78 1.62
CA PRO A 66 6.00 -3.98 1.04
C PRO A 66 5.68 -5.05 2.09
N ASP A 67 6.13 -4.84 3.33
CA ASP A 67 6.06 -5.80 4.43
C ASP A 67 5.74 -5.11 5.76
N LYS A 68 5.23 -5.92 6.69
CA LYS A 68 5.09 -5.57 8.10
C LYS A 68 5.73 -6.67 8.92
N ASP A 69 6.80 -6.33 9.64
CA ASP A 69 7.59 -7.27 10.45
C ASP A 69 8.10 -8.49 9.63
N GLY A 70 8.50 -8.25 8.38
CA GLY A 70 8.97 -9.29 7.47
C GLY A 70 7.85 -10.10 6.79
N MET A 71 6.58 -9.90 7.17
CA MET A 71 5.44 -10.55 6.52
C MET A 71 5.01 -9.75 5.28
N PRO A 72 4.98 -10.37 4.08
CA PRO A 72 4.61 -9.68 2.84
C PRO A 72 3.17 -9.15 2.85
N LEU A 73 3.02 -7.84 2.63
CA LEU A 73 1.72 -7.19 2.44
C LEU A 73 1.22 -7.34 0.99
N TYR A 74 2.09 -7.73 0.06
CA TYR A 74 1.79 -7.89 -1.36
C TYR A 74 2.04 -9.32 -1.83
N PHE A 75 1.16 -9.81 -2.71
CA PHE A 75 1.27 -11.11 -3.38
C PHE A 75 2.31 -11.06 -4.51
N ASP A 76 2.32 -9.96 -5.26
CA ASP A 76 3.31 -9.68 -6.30
C ASP A 76 3.87 -8.26 -6.10
N ASP A 77 4.18 -7.54 -7.18
CA ASP A 77 4.61 -6.15 -7.13
C ASP A 77 3.47 -5.15 -6.93
N ASP A 78 2.21 -5.51 -7.18
CA ASP A 78 1.07 -4.57 -7.13
C ASP A 78 -0.08 -5.02 -6.23
N HIS A 79 -0.47 -6.29 -6.28
CA HIS A 79 -1.62 -6.84 -5.58
C HIS A 79 -1.31 -7.13 -4.12
N LEU A 80 -2.23 -6.79 -3.22
CA LEU A 80 -2.12 -7.14 -1.81
C LEU A 80 -2.19 -8.67 -1.62
N SER A 81 -1.43 -9.19 -0.65
CA SER A 81 -1.69 -10.52 -0.11
C SER A 81 -2.99 -10.50 0.71
N ILE A 82 -3.52 -11.67 1.08
CA ILE A 82 -4.67 -11.73 2.02
C ILE A 82 -4.32 -10.99 3.32
N TYR A 83 -3.12 -11.23 3.86
CA TYR A 83 -2.63 -10.53 5.05
C TYR A 83 -2.53 -9.00 4.86
N GLY A 84 -2.11 -8.54 3.68
CA GLY A 84 -2.09 -7.12 3.33
C GLY A 84 -3.48 -6.51 3.24
N ALA A 85 -4.43 -7.22 2.61
CA ALA A 85 -5.82 -6.80 2.52
C ALA A 85 -6.48 -6.71 3.91
N ASP A 86 -6.17 -7.65 4.81
CA ASP A 86 -6.67 -7.66 6.19
C ASP A 86 -6.29 -6.39 6.97
N GLN A 87 -5.18 -5.72 6.61
CA GLN A 87 -4.81 -4.45 7.24
C GLN A 87 -5.87 -3.36 7.04
N LEU A 88 -6.68 -3.44 5.97
CA LEU A 88 -7.72 -2.47 5.65
C LEU A 88 -9.06 -2.73 6.34
N ILE A 89 -9.24 -3.88 7.00
CA ILE A 89 -10.50 -4.23 7.69
C ILE A 89 -10.95 -3.13 8.67
N PRO A 90 -10.08 -2.53 9.51
CA PRO A 90 -10.51 -1.46 10.41
C PRO A 90 -11.04 -0.21 9.70
N LEU A 91 -10.56 0.08 8.48
CA LEU A 91 -11.07 1.20 7.68
C LEU A 91 -12.48 0.90 7.17
N PHE A 92 -12.71 -0.30 6.63
CA PHE A 92 -14.01 -0.68 6.09
C PHE A 92 -15.08 -0.84 7.18
N LYS A 93 -14.72 -1.35 8.37
CA LYS A 93 -15.65 -1.47 9.50
C LYS A 93 -16.26 -0.14 9.91
N LYS A 94 -15.45 0.93 9.91
CA LYS A 94 -15.92 2.28 10.27
C LYS A 94 -17.04 2.80 9.37
N ILE A 95 -17.12 2.31 8.12
CA ILE A 95 -18.13 2.76 7.14
C ILE A 95 -19.35 1.85 7.17
N SER A 96 -19.18 0.57 7.48
CA SER A 96 -20.32 -0.36 7.63
C SER A 96 -21.15 -0.12 8.90
N GLU A 97 -20.62 0.66 9.84
CA GLU A 97 -21.26 1.04 11.10
C GLU A 97 -21.87 2.47 11.06
N GLU A 98 -21.67 3.21 9.95
CA GLU A 98 -22.30 4.50 9.64
C GLU A 98 -23.64 4.31 8.91
#